data_AF-A0A2T6DJI6-F1
#
_entry.id   AF-A0A2T6DJI6-F1
#
_cell.length_a   1.000
_cell.length_b   1.000
_cell.length_c   1.000
_cell.angle_alpha   90.00
_cell.angle_beta   90.00
_cell.angle_gamma   90.00
#
_symmetry.space_group_name_H-M   'P 1'
#
loop_
_entity.id
_entity.type
_entity.pdbx_description
1 polymer ?
#
loop_
_entity_poly.entity_id
_entity_poly.type
_entity_poly.pdbx_seq_one_letter_code
_entity_poly.pdbx_strand_id
1 'polypeptide(L)'
;MKNRKETHAGQLYFAFAPPIAISHGDGSFTLKPGKPTYEVNPLQAARMLGVSRETFYVYVAAGLLERVRYPSMRRILIDAAEVSALADKMRDSEFWTPARILAVRQAKAARERKTTA
;
A
#
# COMPACT_ATOMS: atom_id res chain seq x y z
N MET A 1 4.03 -37.01 -5.15
CA MET A 1 3.43 -36.00 -6.06
C MET A 1 2.19 -35.39 -5.40
N LYS A 2 1.95 -34.09 -5.64
CA LYS A 2 0.83 -33.24 -5.22
C LYS A 2 0.94 -32.57 -3.84
N ASN A 3 1.80 -31.55 -3.78
CA ASN A 3 1.63 -30.43 -2.85
C ASN A 3 0.39 -29.64 -3.29
N ARG A 4 -0.69 -29.73 -2.52
CA ARG A 4 -1.81 -28.77 -2.64
C ARG A 4 -1.28 -27.41 -2.21
N LYS A 5 -1.14 -26.50 -3.17
CA LYS A 5 -0.99 -25.08 -2.86
C LYS A 5 -2.28 -24.65 -2.19
N GLU A 6 -2.22 -24.43 -0.88
CA GLU A 6 -3.28 -23.76 -0.14
C GLU A 6 -3.44 -22.38 -0.76
N THR A 7 -4.51 -22.23 -1.52
CA THR A 7 -4.99 -20.95 -1.99
C THR A 7 -5.45 -20.20 -0.75
N HIS A 8 -4.54 -19.45 -0.12
CA HIS A 8 -4.92 -18.50 0.92
C HIS A 8 -5.86 -17.47 0.29
N ALA A 9 -7.16 -17.69 0.45
CA ALA A 9 -8.20 -16.71 0.24
C ALA A 9 -7.75 -15.43 0.95
N GLY A 10 -7.60 -14.35 0.17
CA GLY A 10 -7.02 -13.09 0.64
C GLY A 10 -7.86 -12.53 1.78
N GLN A 11 -7.37 -12.69 3.01
CA GLN A 11 -7.95 -12.07 4.18
C GLN A 11 -7.91 -10.55 4.00
N LEU A 12 -9.09 -9.94 3.94
CA LEU A 12 -9.28 -8.52 4.13
C LEU A 12 -9.09 -8.26 5.62
N TYR A 13 -8.10 -7.45 5.98
CA TYR A 13 -7.89 -7.07 7.37
C TYR A 13 -8.74 -5.84 7.67
N PHE A 14 -9.82 -6.04 8.42
CA PHE A 14 -10.58 -4.96 9.02
C PHE A 14 -9.82 -4.49 10.27
N ALA A 15 -8.99 -3.47 10.13
CA ALA A 15 -8.47 -2.76 11.29
C ALA A 15 -9.55 -1.77 11.75
N PHE A 16 -10.14 -2.02 12.92
CA PHE A 16 -10.98 -1.01 13.57
C PHE A 16 -10.08 0.15 13.98
N ALA A 17 -10.22 1.29 13.32
CA ALA A 17 -9.53 2.50 13.74
C ALA A 17 -10.03 2.89 15.14
N PRO A 18 -9.11 3.23 16.09
CA PRO A 18 -9.53 3.62 17.42
C PRO A 18 -10.45 4.84 17.34
N PRO A 19 -11.51 4.90 18.16
CA PRO A 19 -12.40 6.05 18.18
C PRO A 19 -11.62 7.31 18.55
N ILE A 20 -11.94 8.41 17.88
CA ILE A 20 -11.34 9.72 18.16
C ILE A 20 -12.22 10.39 19.22
N ALA A 21 -11.65 10.65 20.39
CA ALA A 21 -12.29 11.44 21.43
C ALA A 21 -11.97 12.93 21.20
N ILE A 22 -13.01 13.73 20.92
CA ILE A 22 -12.90 15.19 20.81
C ILE A 22 -13.46 15.77 22.10
N SER A 23 -12.62 16.44 22.89
CA SER A 23 -13.03 17.18 24.08
C SER A 23 -13.48 18.58 23.67
N HIS A 24 -14.66 19.01 24.16
CA HIS A 24 -15.20 20.35 23.88
C HIS A 24 -14.87 21.38 24.98
N GLY A 25 -14.17 20.97 26.03
CA GLY A 25 -13.74 21.86 27.12
C GLY A 25 -14.81 22.18 28.17
N ASP A 26 -16.05 21.75 27.97
CA ASP A 26 -17.21 21.86 28.88
C ASP A 26 -17.44 20.58 29.72
N GLY A 27 -16.50 19.63 29.68
CA GLY A 27 -16.63 18.30 30.27
C GLY A 27 -17.35 17.29 29.38
N SER A 28 -17.80 17.69 28.19
CA SER A 28 -18.36 16.77 27.20
C SER A 28 -17.29 16.22 26.25
N PHE A 29 -17.46 14.96 25.86
CA PHE A 29 -16.61 14.27 24.89
C PHE A 29 -17.48 13.76 23.73
N THR A 30 -17.11 14.10 22.51
CA THR A 30 -17.66 13.44 21.32
C THR A 30 -16.74 12.32 20.89
N LEU A 31 -17.25 11.08 20.98
CA LEU A 31 -16.59 9.90 20.45
C LEU A 31 -16.99 9.73 18.99
N LYS A 32 -16.07 10.00 18.07
CA LYS A 32 -16.27 9.67 16.65
C LYS A 32 -15.71 8.27 16.39
N PRO A 33 -16.50 7.33 15.84
CA PRO A 33 -15.95 6.05 15.41
C PRO A 33 -14.82 6.29 14.41
N GLY A 34 -13.70 5.57 14.58
CA GLY A 34 -12.59 5.64 13.64
C GLY A 34 -13.05 5.15 12.27
N LYS A 35 -12.61 5.83 11.19
CA LYS A 35 -12.96 5.42 9.83
C LYS A 35 -12.34 4.03 9.55
N PRO A 36 -13.11 3.05 9.05
CA PRO A 36 -12.55 1.76 8.68
C PRO A 36 -11.54 1.99 7.54
N THR A 37 -10.27 1.66 7.80
CA THR A 37 -9.23 1.68 6.77
C THR A 37 -9.18 0.29 6.17
N TYR A 38 -9.48 0.18 4.87
CA TYR A 38 -9.34 -1.08 4.16
C TYR A 38 -7.88 -1.27 3.80
N GLU A 39 -7.18 -2.11 4.56
CA GLU A 39 -5.76 -2.38 4.32
C GLU A 39 -5.60 -3.67 3.50
N VAL A 40 -4.79 -3.59 2.45
CA VAL A 40 -4.47 -4.69 1.54
C VAL A 40 -3.01 -5.10 1.67
N ASN A 41 -2.74 -6.37 1.35
CA ASN A 41 -1.37 -6.87 1.29
C ASN A 41 -0.68 -6.48 -0.05
N PRO A 42 0.66 -6.58 -0.15
CA PRO A 42 1.38 -6.21 -1.38
C PRO A 42 0.96 -6.98 -2.63
N LEU A 43 0.51 -8.23 -2.49
CA LEU A 43 0.06 -9.04 -3.63
C LEU A 43 -1.30 -8.55 -4.15
N GLN A 44 -2.21 -8.18 -3.26
CA GLN A 44 -3.50 -7.58 -3.61
C GLN A 44 -3.31 -6.20 -4.22
N ALA A 45 -2.47 -5.34 -3.61
CA ALA A 45 -2.17 -4.02 -4.14
C ALA A 45 -1.58 -4.08 -5.56
N ALA A 46 -0.67 -5.03 -5.81
CA ALA A 46 -0.11 -5.25 -7.16
C ALA A 46 -1.20 -5.66 -8.18
N ARG A 47 -2.14 -6.52 -7.78
CA ARG A 47 -3.28 -6.92 -8.62
C ARG A 47 -4.21 -5.75 -8.94
N MET A 48 -4.46 -4.88 -7.97
CA MET A 48 -5.29 -3.67 -8.17
C MET A 48 -4.66 -2.73 -9.19
N LEU A 49 -3.33 -2.61 -9.20
CA LEU A 49 -2.59 -1.81 -10.18
C LEU A 49 -2.35 -2.53 -11.53
N GLY A 50 -2.67 -3.83 -11.64
CA GLY A 50 -2.39 -4.61 -12.83
C GLY A 50 -0.89 -4.88 -13.08
N VAL A 51 -0.05 -4.83 -12.04
CA VAL A 51 1.41 -5.01 -12.16
C VAL A 51 1.89 -6.24 -11.38
N SER A 52 3.13 -6.68 -11.64
CA SER A 52 3.77 -7.72 -10.85
C SER A 52 4.03 -7.25 -9.41
N ARG A 53 4.08 -8.19 -8.46
CA ARG A 53 4.43 -7.89 -7.06
C ARG A 53 5.79 -7.20 -6.94
N GLU A 54 6.74 -7.56 -7.80
CA GLU A 54 8.07 -6.94 -7.84
C GLU A 54 7.97 -5.47 -8.25
N THR A 55 7.24 -5.17 -9.33
CA THR A 55 7.01 -3.80 -9.80
C THR A 55 6.29 -2.96 -8.74
N PHE A 56 5.32 -3.52 -8.03
CA PHE A 56 4.67 -2.82 -6.90
C PHE A 56 5.67 -2.33 -5.86
N TYR A 57 6.59 -3.18 -5.44
CA TYR A 57 7.65 -2.80 -4.50
C TYR A 57 8.64 -1.79 -5.09
N VAL A 58 8.84 -1.76 -6.41
CA VAL A 58 9.59 -0.68 -7.08
C VAL A 58 8.85 0.64 -6.92
N TYR A 59 7.52 0.67 -7.07
CA TYR A 59 6.72 1.88 -6.86
C TYR A 59 6.76 2.36 -5.41
N VAL A 60 6.71 1.44 -4.44
CA VAL A 60 6.93 1.78 -3.02
C VAL A 60 8.31 2.38 -2.80
N ALA A 61 9.37 1.77 -3.35
CA ALA A 61 10.73 2.26 -3.22
C ALA A 61 10.97 3.60 -3.96
N ALA A 62 10.23 3.85 -5.04
CA ALA A 62 10.23 5.12 -5.76
C ALA A 62 9.38 6.21 -5.09
N GLY A 63 8.72 5.91 -3.97
CA GLY A 63 7.91 6.87 -3.21
C GLY A 63 6.59 7.24 -3.87
N LEU A 64 6.03 6.37 -4.72
CA LEU A 64 4.74 6.63 -5.37
C LEU A 64 3.52 6.35 -4.45
N LEU A 65 3.76 5.67 -3.32
CA LEU A 65 2.78 5.47 -2.25
C LEU A 65 3.34 6.08 -0.97
N GLU A 66 2.55 6.92 -0.30
CA GLU A 66 2.90 7.62 0.93
C GLU A 66 2.48 6.82 2.17
N ARG A 67 1.33 6.12 2.12
CA ARG A 67 0.72 5.46 3.29
C ARG A 67 0.98 3.96 3.34
N VAL A 68 2.27 3.60 3.31
CA VAL A 68 2.70 2.21 3.53
C VAL A 68 3.03 2.00 5.01
N ARG A 69 2.27 1.14 5.70
CA ARG A 69 2.52 0.78 7.10
C ARG A 69 3.27 -0.54 7.21
N TYR A 70 4.20 -0.58 8.16
CA TYR A 70 4.99 -1.76 8.51
C TYR A 70 4.69 -2.17 9.97
N PRO A 71 3.52 -2.78 10.24
CA PRO A 71 3.18 -3.24 11.59
C PRO A 71 4.16 -4.29 12.14
N SER A 72 4.89 -5.00 11.28
CA SER A 72 6.02 -5.86 11.69
C SER A 72 7.02 -6.02 10.54
N MET A 73 8.23 -6.54 10.81
CA MET A 73 9.25 -6.79 9.77
C MET A 73 8.76 -7.65 8.61
N ARG A 74 7.78 -8.53 8.84
CA ARG A 74 7.25 -9.45 7.82
C ARG A 74 5.93 -9.00 7.21
N ARG A 75 5.32 -7.92 7.70
CA ARG A 75 3.96 -7.52 7.33
C ARG A 75 3.94 -6.06 6.87
N ILE A 76 3.42 -5.89 5.67
CA ILE A 76 3.22 -4.60 5.03
C ILE A 76 1.72 -4.46 4.79
N LEU A 77 1.14 -3.38 5.30
CA LEU A 77 -0.26 -3.02 5.11
C LEU A 77 -0.30 -1.72 4.32
N ILE A 78 -1.08 -1.74 3.24
CA ILE A 78 -1.22 -0.62 2.31
C ILE A 78 -2.67 -0.20 2.27
N ASP A 79 -2.92 1.10 2.32
CA ASP A 79 -4.27 1.65 2.19
C ASP A 79 -4.82 1.37 0.78
N ALA A 80 -5.91 0.60 0.69
CA ALA A 80 -6.53 0.25 -0.58
C ALA A 80 -7.02 1.49 -1.36
N ALA A 81 -7.45 2.55 -0.66
CA ALA A 81 -7.90 3.77 -1.30
C ALA A 81 -6.74 4.51 -1.98
N GLU A 82 -5.55 4.48 -1.37
CA GLU A 82 -4.35 5.06 -1.98
C GLU A 82 -3.93 4.28 -3.23
N VAL A 83 -3.99 2.95 -3.19
CA VAL A 83 -3.67 2.09 -4.34
C VAL A 83 -4.61 2.37 -5.51
N SER A 84 -5.91 2.48 -5.25
CA SER A 84 -6.90 2.82 -6.28
C SER A 84 -6.67 4.23 -6.84
N ALA A 85 -6.43 5.22 -5.97
CA ALA A 85 -6.13 6.58 -6.41
C ALA A 85 -4.84 6.66 -7.24
N LEU A 86 -3.82 5.86 -6.90
CA LEU A 86 -2.62 5.73 -7.71
C LEU A 86 -2.93 5.09 -9.07
N ALA A 87 -3.77 4.05 -9.12
CA ALA A 87 -4.19 3.42 -10.37
C ALA A 87 -4.85 4.43 -11.32
N ASP A 88 -5.73 5.28 -10.79
CA ASP A 88 -6.41 6.32 -11.57
C ASP A 88 -5.42 7.39 -12.04
N LYS A 89 -4.53 7.86 -11.15
CA LYS A 89 -3.48 8.83 -11.51
C LYS A 89 -2.53 8.29 -12.59
N MET A 90 -2.16 7.01 -12.55
CA MET A 90 -1.27 6.40 -13.52
C MET A 90 -1.84 6.34 -14.95
N ARG A 91 -3.17 6.49 -15.11
CA ARG A 91 -3.83 6.60 -16.43
C ARG A 91 -3.62 7.97 -17.06
N ASP A 92 -3.31 8.98 -16.27
CA ASP A 92 -2.99 10.32 -16.73
C ASP A 92 -1.53 10.37 -17.23
N SER A 93 -1.32 10.95 -18.41
CA SER A 93 0.02 11.13 -18.96
C SER A 93 0.82 12.18 -18.18
N GLU A 94 0.17 13.19 -17.59
CA GLU A 94 0.83 14.23 -16.79
C GLU A 94 1.39 13.69 -15.47
N PHE A 95 0.82 12.58 -14.98
CA PHE A 95 1.34 11.91 -13.81
C PHE A 95 2.76 11.38 -14.02
N TRP A 96 3.09 10.95 -15.24
CA TRP A 96 4.38 10.37 -15.60
C TRP A 96 5.42 11.43 -15.97
N THR A 97 5.80 12.24 -14.99
CA THR A 97 6.89 13.20 -15.15
C THR A 97 8.23 12.49 -15.37
N PRO A 98 9.19 13.11 -16.10
CA PRO A 98 10.53 12.54 -16.28
C PRO A 98 11.23 12.18 -14.97
N ALA A 99 11.00 12.98 -13.91
CA ALA A 99 11.53 12.73 -12.58
C ALA A 99 10.99 11.43 -11.95
N ARG A 100 9.67 11.17 -12.06
CA ARG A 100 9.06 9.94 -11.55
C ARG A 100 9.51 8.70 -12.33
N ILE A 101 9.62 8.82 -13.66
CA ILE A 101 10.14 7.74 -14.50
C ILE A 101 11.59 7.40 -14.08
N LEU A 102 12.42 8.42 -13.85
CA LEU A 102 13.79 8.23 -13.38
C LEU A 102 13.83 7.57 -12.00
N ALA A 103 12.98 8.00 -11.06
CA ALA A 103 12.89 7.41 -9.73
C ALA A 103 12.52 5.92 -9.79
N VAL A 104 11.54 5.55 -10.61
CA VAL A 104 11.15 4.14 -10.83
C VAL A 104 12.30 3.32 -11.42
N ARG A 105 13.03 3.88 -12.40
CA ARG A 105 14.19 3.21 -13.01
C ARG A 105 15.33 3.01 -12.00
N GLN A 106 15.64 4.02 -11.20
CA GLN A 106 16.66 3.94 -10.15
C GLN A 106 16.28 2.93 -9.07
N ALA A 107 15.03 2.94 -8.63
CA ALA A 107 14.51 1.98 -7.65
C ALA A 107 14.59 0.53 -8.17
N LYS A 108 14.29 0.31 -9.46
CA LYS A 108 14.43 -0.99 -10.11
C LYS A 108 15.89 -1.46 -10.12
N ALA A 109 16.81 -0.63 -10.61
CA ALA A 109 18.23 -0.96 -10.69
C ALA A 109 18.86 -1.21 -9.32
N ALA A 110 18.50 -0.43 -8.30
CA ALA A 110 18.98 -0.61 -6.93
C ALA A 110 18.58 -1.97 -6.35
N ARG A 111 17.41 -2.49 -6.76
CA ARG A 111 16.90 -3.77 -6.29
C ARG A 111 17.53 -4.97 -6.99
N GLU A 112 17.76 -4.86 -8.29
CA GLU A 112 18.49 -5.87 -9.06
C GLU A 112 19.89 -6.08 -8.45
N ARG A 113 20.60 -5.00 -8.12
CA ARG A 113 21.91 -5.06 -7.44
C ARG A 113 21.87 -5.81 -6.10
N LYS A 114 20.80 -5.67 -5.32
CA LYS A 114 20.63 -6.36 -4.03
C LYS A 114 20.28 -7.84 -4.15
N THR A 115 19.85 -8.28 -5.33
CA THR A 115 19.42 -9.68 -5.56
C THR A 115 20.58 -10.52 -6.10
N THR A 116 21.54 -9.90 -6.77
CA THR A 116 22.74 -10.56 -7.33
C THR A 116 23.92 -10.64 -6.34
N ALA A 117 23.89 -9.85 -5.27
CA ALA A 117 24.88 -9.86 -4.19
C ALA A 117 24.46 -10.83 -3.07
#